data_AF-A0A967NZK5-F1
#
_entry.id   AF-A0A967NZK5-F1
#
_cell.length_a   1.000
_cell.length_b   1.000
_cell.length_c   1.000
_cell.angle_alpha   90.00
_cell.angle_beta   90.00
_cell.angle_gamma   90.00
#
_symmetry.space_group_name_H-M   'P 1'
#
loop_
_entity.id
_entity.type
_entity.pdbx_description
1 polymer ?
#
loop_
_entity_poly.entity_id
_entity_poly.type
_entity_poly.pdbx_seq_one_letter_code
_entity_poly.pdbx_strand_id
1 'polypeptide(L)'
;YLEIHGTNDGGTTWNIKAEQLLSENEWTYPIISAIPGEIKILTQNQMITYWQTAELLQIEDRSGTENISHVEFSDTNHAWALAHTHHCEKPEDPKTCVSSTELLMTRDGGLRWLTLQIPQVSRLTVTEERSSTISPDGAQVLSRTSLHSGQGFDQCEISSLSDLQKWKTNSPYSVVNLYIGGKARACENVNLSPEFIEALSLQGWKFIPTWVGPQAYCSSFSVTMSGTPSTAYQQGKDQATDAARTARKYGLTYSDTDESGTVIYYDLEAFSIGTTPGCPNDPLTAAKAFINGWVEELHSKGIMAGLYGSACGSWLKEFNNIPNPPDVIWPAAWIADSYTSSITADNLPCITNVMWDNHRRIYQYTGAH
;
A
#
# COMPACT_ATOMS: atom_id res chain seq x y z
N TYR A 1 36.75 -23.91 -5.81
CA TYR A 1 37.03 -24.04 -4.36
C TYR A 1 36.25 -22.96 -3.65
N LEU A 2 35.75 -23.24 -2.44
CA LEU A 2 35.13 -22.26 -1.57
C LEU A 2 36.21 -21.66 -0.67
N GLU A 3 36.35 -20.34 -0.66
CA GLU A 3 37.22 -19.63 0.27
C GLU A 3 36.38 -18.88 1.29
N ILE A 4 36.72 -19.04 2.57
CA ILE A 4 36.08 -18.30 3.66
C ILE A 4 37.04 -17.20 4.10
N HIS A 5 36.58 -15.95 4.02
CA HIS A 5 37.36 -14.77 4.41
C HIS A 5 36.84 -14.21 5.73
N GLY A 6 37.75 -13.85 6.64
CA GLY A 6 37.41 -13.26 7.93
C GLY A 6 38.18 -11.97 8.18
N THR A 7 37.52 -11.03 8.84
CA THR A 7 38.06 -9.72 9.24
C THR A 7 38.00 -9.56 10.76
N ASN A 8 39.02 -8.91 11.34
CA ASN A 8 39.06 -8.57 12.77
C ASN A 8 39.03 -7.05 13.00
N ASP A 9 38.94 -6.24 11.95
CA ASP A 9 39.06 -4.78 11.97
C ASP A 9 37.85 -4.10 11.30
N GLY A 10 36.69 -4.75 11.37
CA GLY A 10 35.44 -4.21 10.83
C GLY A 10 35.36 -4.21 9.31
N GLY A 11 36.11 -5.08 8.63
CA GLY A 11 36.08 -5.23 7.17
C GLY A 11 37.16 -4.44 6.43
N THR A 12 38.15 -3.91 7.13
CA THR A 12 39.26 -3.14 6.53
C THR A 12 40.32 -4.08 5.95
N THR A 13 40.62 -5.18 6.62
CA THR A 13 41.48 -6.26 6.13
C THR A 13 40.76 -7.61 6.23
N TRP A 14 40.97 -8.41 5.19
CA TRP A 14 40.37 -9.73 5.05
C TRP A 14 41.48 -10.77 4.90
N ASN A 15 41.36 -11.87 5.64
CA ASN A 15 42.29 -12.98 5.56
C ASN A 15 41.51 -14.27 5.32
N ILE A 16 42.05 -15.14 4.49
CA ILE A 16 41.50 -16.48 4.28
C ILE A 16 41.59 -17.26 5.59
N LYS A 17 40.45 -17.80 6.02
CA LYS A 17 40.31 -18.62 7.23
C LYS A 17 40.20 -20.09 6.91
N ALA A 18 39.64 -20.43 5.74
CA ALA A 18 39.56 -21.81 5.27
C ALA A 18 39.38 -21.85 3.74
N GLU A 19 39.81 -22.95 3.14
CA GLU A 19 39.64 -23.25 1.72
C GLU A 19 39.17 -24.70 1.57
N GLN A 20 38.19 -24.94 0.71
CA GLN A 20 37.70 -26.27 0.40
C GLN A 20 37.62 -26.47 -1.11
N LEU A 21 38.21 -27.55 -1.63
CA LEU A 21 37.96 -27.97 -3.01
C LEU A 21 36.51 -28.44 -3.13
N LEU A 22 35.77 -27.80 -4.05
CA LEU A 22 34.43 -28.23 -4.47
C LEU A 22 34.60 -29.09 -5.73
N SER A 23 33.85 -30.19 -5.83
CA SER A 23 33.91 -31.08 -7.00
C SER A 23 33.32 -30.41 -8.25
N GLU A 24 33.75 -30.81 -9.45
CA GLU A 24 33.48 -30.08 -10.71
C GLU A 24 31.99 -30.00 -11.12
N ASN A 25 31.07 -30.73 -10.47
CA ASN A 25 29.68 -30.92 -10.94
C ASN A 25 28.58 -30.32 -10.05
N GLU A 26 28.91 -29.43 -9.11
CA GLU A 26 27.99 -29.00 -8.05
C GLU A 26 27.85 -27.47 -7.97
N TRP A 27 27.30 -26.86 -9.02
CA TRP A 27 27.35 -25.41 -9.24
C TRP A 27 26.00 -24.69 -9.23
N THR A 28 25.20 -24.82 -8.17
CA THR A 28 24.13 -23.85 -7.85
C THR A 28 23.67 -24.04 -6.41
N TYR A 29 24.45 -23.54 -5.45
CA TYR A 29 24.02 -23.49 -4.06
C TYR A 29 23.81 -22.03 -3.63
N PRO A 30 22.62 -21.65 -3.15
CA PRO A 30 22.48 -20.39 -2.45
C PRO A 30 23.29 -20.46 -1.16
N ILE A 31 24.16 -19.47 -0.93
CA ILE A 31 24.73 -19.23 0.41
C ILE A 31 23.60 -18.63 1.23
N ILE A 32 23.12 -19.36 2.24
CA ILE A 32 21.85 -19.02 2.91
C ILE A 32 22.10 -18.20 4.19
N SER A 33 23.24 -18.34 4.86
CA SER A 33 23.54 -17.51 6.03
C SER A 33 25.03 -17.48 6.36
N ALA A 34 25.49 -16.31 6.83
CA ALA A 34 26.77 -16.12 7.49
C ALA A 34 26.53 -15.35 8.80
N ILE A 35 26.69 -16.03 9.93
CA ILE A 35 26.65 -15.43 11.27
C ILE A 35 28.04 -15.60 11.92
N PRO A 36 28.41 -14.77 12.92
CA PRO A 36 29.74 -14.84 13.51
C PRO A 36 30.07 -16.24 14.06
N GLY A 37 31.03 -16.93 13.41
CA GLY A 37 31.52 -18.25 13.82
C GLY A 37 30.84 -19.44 13.13
N GLU A 38 29.84 -19.23 12.28
CA GLU A 38 29.10 -20.31 11.61
C GLU A 38 28.69 -19.94 10.17
N ILE A 39 28.96 -20.85 9.23
CA ILE A 39 28.49 -20.76 7.84
C ILE A 39 27.64 -21.99 7.53
N LYS A 40 26.43 -21.76 6.99
CA LYS A 40 25.48 -22.81 6.62
C LYS A 40 25.25 -22.80 5.12
N ILE A 41 25.49 -23.95 4.47
CA ILE A 41 25.26 -24.15 3.03
C ILE A 41 24.23 -25.27 2.86
N LEU A 42 23.17 -24.98 2.10
CA LEU A 42 22.17 -25.96 1.73
C LEU A 42 22.59 -26.65 0.43
N THR A 43 22.78 -27.97 0.47
CA THR A 43 23.07 -28.77 -0.72
C THR A 43 21.86 -29.60 -1.11
N GLN A 44 21.70 -29.91 -2.40
CA GLN A 44 20.70 -30.89 -2.85
C GLN A 44 21.04 -32.30 -2.31
N ASN A 45 20.01 -33.15 -2.16
CA ASN A 45 20.03 -34.50 -1.57
C ASN A 45 20.00 -34.56 -0.05
N GLN A 46 19.16 -33.73 0.61
CA GLN A 46 18.92 -33.86 2.04
C GLN A 46 20.20 -33.70 2.88
N MET A 47 21.17 -32.88 2.45
CA MET A 47 22.39 -32.66 3.22
C MET A 47 22.53 -31.18 3.55
N ILE A 48 22.53 -30.88 4.84
CA ILE A 48 22.89 -29.55 5.35
C ILE A 48 24.33 -29.65 5.84
N THR A 49 25.22 -28.84 5.26
CA THR A 49 26.62 -28.79 5.68
C THR A 49 26.83 -27.60 6.61
N TYR A 50 27.33 -27.88 7.82
CA TYR A 50 27.61 -26.89 8.85
C TYR A 50 29.12 -26.69 8.98
N TRP A 51 29.55 -25.44 9.09
CA TRP A 51 30.92 -25.09 9.45
C TRP A 51 30.91 -24.34 10.77
N GLN A 52 31.25 -25.04 11.85
CA GLN A 52 31.41 -24.45 13.18
C GLN A 52 32.87 -24.64 13.60
N THR A 53 33.59 -23.52 13.79
CA THR A 53 34.91 -23.49 14.47
C THR A 53 35.84 -24.68 14.16
N ALA A 54 36.21 -24.84 12.88
CA ALA A 54 37.19 -25.80 12.35
C ALA A 54 36.81 -27.31 12.37
N GLU A 55 35.58 -27.68 12.71
CA GLU A 55 35.07 -29.05 12.54
C GLU A 55 33.96 -29.12 11.47
N LEU A 56 34.03 -30.16 10.63
CA LEU A 56 33.10 -30.39 9.53
C LEU A 56 32.03 -31.39 9.98
N LEU A 57 30.79 -30.94 10.07
CA LEU A 57 29.64 -31.78 10.43
C LEU A 57 28.68 -31.85 9.23
N GLN A 58 28.41 -33.08 8.81
CA GLN A 58 27.45 -33.43 7.77
C GLN A 58 26.23 -34.07 8.43
N ILE A 59 25.04 -33.52 8.21
CA ILE A 59 23.79 -34.06 8.76
C ILE A 59 22.80 -34.30 7.63
N GLU A 60 22.20 -35.48 7.66
CA GLU A 60 21.14 -35.93 6.76
C GLU A 60 19.78 -35.32 7.20
N ASP A 61 19.16 -34.54 6.33
CA ASP A 61 17.85 -33.93 6.48
C ASP A 61 16.76 -34.99 6.27
N ARG A 62 16.12 -35.38 7.38
CA ARG A 62 15.06 -36.40 7.39
C ARG A 62 13.65 -35.82 7.26
N SER A 63 13.52 -34.51 6.98
CA SER A 63 12.24 -33.80 7.03
C SER A 63 11.50 -33.63 5.69
N GLY A 64 12.07 -34.11 4.57
CA GLY A 64 11.35 -34.15 3.27
C GLY A 64 11.17 -32.79 2.59
N THR A 65 12.11 -31.88 2.81
CA THR A 65 12.12 -30.44 2.46
C THR A 65 12.65 -30.15 1.05
N GLU A 66 12.36 -31.01 0.06
CA GLU A 66 13.05 -30.99 -1.25
C GLU A 66 12.97 -29.68 -2.05
N ASN A 67 12.18 -28.69 -1.62
CA ASN A 67 11.90 -27.45 -2.35
C ASN A 67 11.91 -26.18 -1.48
N ILE A 68 12.80 -26.06 -0.50
CA ILE A 68 13.01 -24.78 0.20
C ILE A 68 13.64 -23.77 -0.77
N SER A 69 12.96 -22.66 -1.04
CA SER A 69 13.41 -21.59 -1.94
C SER A 69 14.04 -20.41 -1.22
N HIS A 70 13.72 -20.22 0.07
CA HIS A 70 14.24 -19.12 0.88
C HIS A 70 14.33 -19.53 2.36
N VAL A 71 15.34 -19.02 3.08
CA VAL A 71 15.49 -19.21 4.53
C VAL A 71 16.09 -17.96 5.16
N GLU A 72 15.55 -17.57 6.31
CA GLU A 72 16.05 -16.46 7.11
C GLU A 72 16.23 -16.90 8.57
N PHE A 73 17.46 -16.80 9.09
CA PHE A 73 17.78 -17.09 10.49
C PHE A 73 17.74 -15.82 11.33
N SER A 74 17.01 -15.84 12.45
CA SER A 74 17.05 -14.77 13.45
C SER A 74 18.18 -14.97 14.46
N ASP A 75 18.59 -16.22 14.69
CA ASP A 75 19.77 -16.60 15.48
C ASP A 75 20.27 -18.00 15.08
N THR A 76 21.20 -18.61 15.83
CA THR A 76 21.77 -19.93 15.50
C THR A 76 20.75 -21.07 15.48
N ASN A 77 19.65 -20.93 16.23
CA ASN A 77 18.65 -21.97 16.47
C ASN A 77 17.32 -21.70 15.75
N HIS A 78 16.96 -20.43 15.57
CA HIS A 78 15.66 -20.01 15.04
C HIS A 78 15.76 -19.52 13.58
N ALA A 79 14.91 -20.07 12.72
CA ALA A 79 14.80 -19.65 11.33
C ALA A 79 13.39 -19.84 10.78
N TRP A 80 13.08 -19.12 9.71
CA TRP A 80 11.90 -19.28 8.88
C TRP A 80 12.32 -19.68 7.47
N ALA A 81 11.52 -20.51 6.80
CA ALA A 81 11.80 -20.91 5.43
C ALA A 81 10.53 -20.93 4.58
N LEU A 82 10.69 -20.62 3.29
CA LEU A 82 9.65 -20.78 2.29
C LEU A 82 9.90 -22.06 1.51
N ALA A 83 8.90 -22.94 1.41
CA ALA A 83 8.98 -24.19 0.65
C ALA A 83 7.87 -24.28 -0.39
N HIS A 84 8.16 -24.85 -1.56
CA HIS A 84 7.16 -25.11 -2.60
C HIS A 84 6.83 -26.60 -2.67
N THR A 85 5.63 -26.99 -2.26
CA THR A 85 5.19 -28.38 -2.35
C THR A 85 4.34 -28.60 -3.59
N HIS A 86 4.52 -29.75 -4.24
CA HIS A 86 3.69 -30.18 -5.36
C HIS A 86 2.89 -31.40 -4.91
N HIS A 87 1.58 -31.25 -4.77
CA HIS A 87 0.69 -32.35 -4.42
C HIS A 87 -0.20 -32.71 -5.61
N CYS A 88 0.00 -33.90 -6.17
CA CYS A 88 -0.85 -34.42 -7.24
C CYS A 88 -1.76 -35.51 -6.68
N GLU A 89 -3.08 -35.38 -6.86
CA GLU A 89 -4.02 -36.46 -6.49
C GLU A 89 -3.75 -37.74 -7.30
N LYS A 90 -3.25 -37.60 -8.53
CA LYS A 90 -2.76 -38.70 -9.37
C LYS A 90 -1.37 -38.36 -9.89
N PRO A 91 -0.32 -39.17 -9.59
CA PRO A 91 1.04 -38.91 -10.06
C PRO A 91 1.19 -38.85 -11.58
N GLU A 92 0.24 -39.44 -12.31
CA GLU A 92 0.31 -39.67 -13.76
C GLU A 92 -0.52 -38.65 -14.57
N ASP A 93 -1.28 -37.77 -13.91
CA ASP A 93 -2.13 -36.76 -14.56
C ASP A 93 -1.76 -35.34 -14.10
N PRO A 94 -1.03 -34.57 -14.92
CA PRO A 94 -0.58 -33.22 -14.57
C PRO A 94 -1.72 -32.21 -14.36
N LYS A 95 -2.97 -32.55 -14.70
CA LYS A 95 -4.15 -31.70 -14.46
C LYS A 95 -4.67 -31.75 -13.01
N THR A 96 -4.15 -32.66 -12.19
CA THR A 96 -4.58 -32.85 -10.79
C THR A 96 -3.51 -32.42 -9.77
N CYS A 97 -2.46 -31.76 -10.23
CA CYS A 97 -1.38 -31.25 -9.40
C CYS A 97 -1.71 -29.86 -8.86
N VAL A 98 -1.68 -29.72 -7.54
CA VAL A 98 -1.74 -28.45 -6.83
C VAL A 98 -0.34 -28.12 -6.33
N SER A 99 0.22 -27.03 -6.83
CA SER A 99 1.39 -26.38 -6.22
C SER A 99 0.92 -25.56 -5.02
N SER A 100 1.59 -25.74 -3.89
CA SER A 100 1.34 -24.95 -2.69
C SER A 100 2.65 -24.39 -2.16
N THR A 101 2.57 -23.23 -1.51
CA THR A 101 3.72 -22.62 -0.86
C THR A 101 3.50 -22.69 0.64
N GLU A 102 4.45 -23.27 1.35
CA GLU A 102 4.41 -23.49 2.79
C GLU A 102 5.43 -22.61 3.49
N LEU A 103 5.04 -22.04 4.63
CA LEU A 103 5.97 -21.36 5.53
C LEU A 103 6.37 -22.35 6.62
N LEU A 104 7.68 -22.54 6.78
CA LEU A 104 8.28 -23.43 7.75
C LEU A 104 9.01 -22.62 8.82
N MET A 105 9.13 -23.19 10.02
CA MET A 105 9.97 -22.67 11.09
C MET A 105 10.85 -23.78 11.66
N THR A 106 12.08 -23.44 12.03
CA THR A 106 12.96 -24.29 12.85
C THR A 106 13.24 -23.59 14.19
N ARG A 107 13.47 -24.40 15.23
CA ARG A 107 13.97 -23.96 16.54
C ARG A 107 15.25 -24.69 16.98
N ASP A 108 15.76 -25.57 16.14
CA ASP A 108 16.96 -26.37 16.39
C ASP A 108 17.97 -26.24 15.25
N GLY A 109 18.05 -25.04 14.65
CA GLY A 109 19.11 -24.69 13.71
C GLY A 109 18.95 -25.27 12.31
N GLY A 110 17.79 -25.85 11.98
CA GLY A 110 17.45 -26.45 10.69
C GLY A 110 17.42 -27.97 10.72
N LEU A 111 17.61 -28.58 11.89
CA LEU A 111 17.53 -30.04 12.06
C LEU A 111 16.09 -30.56 11.93
N ARG A 112 15.11 -29.75 12.33
CA ARG A 112 13.68 -30.03 12.17
C ARG A 112 12.93 -28.81 11.66
N TRP A 113 12.14 -29.02 10.63
CA TRP A 113 11.23 -28.01 10.09
C TRP A 113 9.79 -28.33 10.49
N LEU A 114 9.12 -27.33 11.07
CA LEU A 114 7.70 -27.38 11.38
C LEU A 114 6.94 -26.52 10.36
N THR A 115 6.03 -27.13 9.60
CA THR A 115 5.08 -26.38 8.77
C THR A 115 4.18 -25.54 9.67
N LEU A 116 4.22 -24.24 9.46
CA LEU A 116 3.32 -23.33 10.14
C LEU A 116 1.98 -23.39 9.43
N GLN A 117 0.95 -23.76 10.19
CA GLN A 117 -0.41 -23.56 9.75
C GLN A 117 -0.68 -22.05 9.79
N ILE A 118 -0.48 -21.39 8.66
CA ILE A 118 -1.04 -20.07 8.45
C ILE A 118 -2.55 -20.25 8.63
N PRO A 119 -3.23 -19.42 9.46
CA PRO A 119 -4.68 -19.49 9.59
C PRO A 119 -5.26 -19.53 8.19
N GLN A 120 -5.85 -20.66 7.82
CA GLN A 120 -6.63 -20.73 6.61
C GLN A 120 -7.70 -19.68 6.82
N VAL A 121 -7.58 -18.55 6.13
CA VAL A 121 -8.72 -17.68 5.91
C VAL A 121 -9.67 -18.60 5.19
N SER A 122 -10.55 -19.25 5.95
CA SER A 122 -11.69 -19.98 5.41
C SER A 122 -12.21 -19.04 4.36
N ARG A 123 -12.20 -19.45 3.08
CA ARG A 123 -12.80 -18.68 2.00
C ARG A 123 -14.14 -18.24 2.56
N LEU A 124 -14.22 -16.99 3.00
CA LEU A 124 -15.48 -16.38 3.33
C LEU A 124 -16.16 -16.44 2.00
N THR A 125 -17.18 -17.29 1.92
CA THR A 125 -18.14 -17.21 0.83
C THR A 125 -18.88 -15.91 1.12
N VAL A 126 -18.20 -14.79 0.87
CA VAL A 126 -18.83 -13.49 0.81
C VAL A 126 -19.66 -13.62 -0.45
N THR A 127 -20.95 -13.89 -0.28
CA THR A 127 -21.95 -13.44 -1.24
C THR A 127 -21.92 -11.92 -1.23
N GLU A 128 -20.84 -11.37 -1.78
CA GLU A 128 -20.79 -10.00 -2.26
C GLU A 128 -21.50 -10.07 -3.61
N GLU A 129 -22.62 -9.36 -3.74
CA GLU A 129 -23.19 -9.03 -5.05
C GLU A 129 -22.14 -8.20 -5.81
N ARG A 130 -21.22 -8.90 -6.45
CA ARG A 130 -20.09 -8.34 -7.18
C ARG A 130 -20.52 -8.13 -8.62
N SER A 131 -20.73 -6.88 -8.99
CA SER A 131 -20.92 -6.51 -10.40
C SER A 131 -19.58 -6.66 -11.12
N SER A 132 -19.37 -7.80 -11.78
CA SER A 132 -18.22 -8.05 -12.64
C SER A 132 -18.52 -7.59 -14.07
N THR A 133 -17.78 -6.59 -14.55
CA THR A 133 -17.71 -6.30 -15.99
C THR A 133 -16.59 -7.14 -16.59
N ILE A 134 -16.95 -8.09 -17.45
CA ILE A 134 -16.01 -8.94 -18.17
C ILE A 134 -15.35 -8.10 -19.28
N SER A 135 -14.04 -7.88 -19.18
CA SER A 135 -13.24 -7.37 -20.30
C SER A 135 -12.97 -8.51 -21.30
N PRO A 136 -12.77 -8.23 -22.61
CA PRO A 136 -12.68 -9.26 -23.65
C PRO A 136 -11.56 -10.30 -23.48
N ASP A 137 -10.60 -10.06 -22.58
CA ASP A 137 -9.37 -10.85 -22.42
C ASP A 137 -9.38 -11.83 -21.22
N GLY A 138 -10.52 -12.06 -20.57
CA GLY A 138 -10.65 -13.15 -19.59
C GLY A 138 -9.91 -12.97 -18.25
N ALA A 139 -9.16 -11.88 -18.05
CA ALA A 139 -8.63 -11.51 -16.75
C ALA A 139 -9.75 -10.89 -15.88
N GLN A 140 -10.03 -11.48 -14.71
CA GLN A 140 -10.85 -10.82 -13.70
C GLN A 140 -10.07 -9.67 -13.08
N VAL A 141 -10.26 -8.46 -13.61
CA VAL A 141 -9.75 -7.24 -12.97
C VAL A 141 -10.63 -6.97 -11.76
N LEU A 142 -10.15 -7.38 -10.58
CA LEU A 142 -10.82 -7.07 -9.31
C LEU A 142 -10.74 -5.57 -9.08
N SER A 143 -11.89 -4.88 -9.09
CA SER A 143 -11.96 -3.46 -8.76
C SER A 143 -11.26 -3.17 -7.43
N ARG A 144 -10.26 -2.28 -7.44
CA ARG A 144 -9.54 -1.82 -6.24
C ARG A 144 -10.23 -0.65 -5.55
N THR A 145 -11.27 -0.12 -6.18
CA THR A 145 -12.29 0.73 -5.55
C THR A 145 -13.49 -0.11 -5.17
N SER A 146 -14.09 0.17 -4.02
CA SER A 146 -15.30 -0.51 -3.56
C SER A 146 -16.25 0.49 -2.92
N LEU A 147 -17.56 0.27 -3.10
CA LEU A 147 -18.55 0.96 -2.29
C LEU A 147 -18.38 0.55 -0.83
N HIS A 148 -18.50 1.53 0.06
CA HIS A 148 -18.38 1.27 1.48
C HIS A 148 -19.36 2.15 2.25
N SER A 149 -20.01 1.53 3.24
CA SER A 149 -20.78 2.20 4.26
C SER A 149 -20.15 1.83 5.59
N GLY A 150 -19.62 2.82 6.29
CA GLY A 150 -18.86 2.61 7.51
C GLY A 150 -18.14 3.88 7.89
N GLN A 151 -17.41 3.80 9.00
CA GLN A 151 -16.72 4.95 9.57
C GLN A 151 -15.25 4.86 9.22
N GLY A 152 -14.64 6.02 9.07
CA GLY A 152 -13.20 6.14 8.94
C GLY A 152 -12.69 7.32 9.72
N PHE A 153 -11.38 7.45 9.70
CA PHE A 153 -10.71 8.63 10.20
C PHE A 153 -9.55 8.97 9.27
N ASP A 154 -9.05 10.16 9.44
CA ASP A 154 -7.83 10.60 8.84
C ASP A 154 -6.94 11.16 9.95
N GLN A 155 -5.63 11.03 9.78
CA GLN A 155 -4.64 11.48 10.74
C GLN A 155 -3.44 11.96 9.94
N CYS A 156 -2.86 13.09 10.34
CA CYS A 156 -1.77 13.71 9.59
C CYS A 156 -0.59 12.73 9.40
N GLU A 157 -0.12 12.09 10.48
CA GLU A 157 0.89 11.03 10.44
C GLU A 157 0.22 9.68 10.70
N ILE A 158 0.28 8.78 9.73
CA ILE A 158 -0.31 7.44 9.88
C ILE A 158 0.33 6.68 11.06
N SER A 159 -0.53 6.19 11.96
CA SER A 159 -0.12 5.44 13.15
C SER A 159 0.54 4.10 12.80
N SER A 160 1.20 3.46 13.78
CA SER A 160 1.86 2.16 13.57
C SER A 160 0.87 1.03 13.19
N LEU A 161 1.36 -0.04 12.55
CA LEU A 161 0.54 -1.24 12.25
C LEU A 161 -0.16 -1.79 13.50
N SER A 162 0.54 -1.77 14.64
CA SER A 162 0.02 -2.30 15.90
C SER A 162 -1.10 -1.43 16.48
N ASP A 163 -1.01 -0.11 16.33
CA ASP A 163 -2.03 0.80 16.80
C ASP A 163 -3.24 0.76 15.88
N LEU A 164 -3.03 0.76 14.56
CA LEU A 164 -4.12 0.58 13.60
C LEU A 164 -4.83 -0.77 13.80
N GLN A 165 -4.13 -1.86 14.15
CA GLN A 165 -4.80 -3.10 14.54
C GLN A 165 -5.68 -2.95 15.80
N LYS A 166 -5.21 -2.21 16.82
CA LYS A 166 -6.01 -1.93 18.02
C LYS A 166 -7.26 -1.12 17.68
N TRP A 167 -7.13 -0.11 16.81
CA TRP A 167 -8.27 0.68 16.32
C TRP A 167 -9.24 -0.21 15.55
N LYS A 168 -8.74 -1.05 14.64
CA LYS A 168 -9.56 -1.99 13.85
C LYS A 168 -10.37 -2.94 14.73
N THR A 169 -9.79 -3.35 15.87
CA THR A 169 -10.40 -4.33 16.79
C THR A 169 -11.38 -3.68 17.77
N ASN A 170 -11.10 -2.45 18.23
CA ASN A 170 -11.78 -1.85 19.37
C ASN A 170 -12.61 -0.60 19.02
N SER A 171 -12.77 -0.27 17.74
CA SER A 171 -13.49 0.92 17.27
C SER A 171 -14.41 0.59 16.08
N PRO A 172 -15.35 1.48 15.72
CA PRO A 172 -16.21 1.29 14.54
C PRO A 172 -15.50 1.61 13.22
N TYR A 173 -14.22 2.01 13.25
CA TYR A 173 -13.52 2.49 12.07
C TYR A 173 -12.99 1.34 11.21
N SER A 174 -13.25 1.44 9.91
CA SER A 174 -12.80 0.47 8.90
C SER A 174 -12.11 1.10 7.70
N VAL A 175 -12.10 2.43 7.61
CA VAL A 175 -11.43 3.20 6.57
C VAL A 175 -10.40 4.13 7.20
N VAL A 176 -9.24 4.29 6.57
CA VAL A 176 -8.23 5.25 6.99
C VAL A 176 -7.71 6.04 5.81
N ASN A 177 -7.52 7.34 5.99
CA ASN A 177 -6.86 8.17 4.99
C ASN A 177 -5.37 7.84 4.85
N LEU A 178 -4.84 7.97 3.64
CA LEU A 178 -3.41 7.94 3.39
C LEU A 178 -3.01 9.23 2.67
N TYR A 179 -2.30 10.13 3.36
CA TYR A 179 -1.69 11.31 2.73
C TYR A 179 -0.45 10.90 1.91
N ILE A 180 -0.69 10.47 0.68
CA ILE A 180 0.33 9.83 -0.16
C ILE A 180 1.36 10.80 -0.73
N GLY A 181 1.10 12.12 -0.73
CA GLY A 181 2.07 13.10 -1.19
C GLY A 181 1.49 14.49 -1.45
N GLY A 182 2.20 15.24 -2.29
CA GLY A 182 1.92 16.64 -2.59
C GLY A 182 2.74 17.61 -1.73
N LYS A 183 3.12 18.75 -2.30
CA LYS A 183 4.05 19.71 -1.67
C LYS A 183 3.44 20.53 -0.53
N ALA A 184 2.12 20.58 -0.41
CA ALA A 184 1.43 21.28 0.65
C ALA A 184 1.07 20.36 1.84
N ARG A 185 1.45 19.07 1.77
CA ARG A 185 1.25 18.09 2.85
C ARG A 185 2.00 18.52 4.11
N ALA A 186 1.33 18.47 5.27
CA ALA A 186 1.91 18.87 6.55
C ALA A 186 2.78 17.80 7.24
N CYS A 187 2.46 16.51 7.04
CA CYS A 187 3.16 15.39 7.69
C CYS A 187 3.80 14.45 6.66
N GLU A 188 4.97 13.92 6.98
CA GLU A 188 5.75 13.12 6.04
C GLU A 188 5.18 11.71 5.80
N ASN A 189 4.38 11.19 6.73
CA ASN A 189 3.85 9.83 6.68
C ASN A 189 4.98 8.80 6.51
N VAL A 190 5.95 8.84 7.43
CA VAL A 190 7.21 8.08 7.38
C VAL A 190 6.99 6.57 7.36
N ASN A 191 5.87 6.10 7.90
CA ASN A 191 5.50 4.69 7.91
C ASN A 191 4.87 4.21 6.59
N LEU A 192 4.50 5.10 5.65
CA LEU A 192 3.90 4.67 4.40
C LEU A 192 4.95 3.99 3.50
N SER A 193 4.78 2.68 3.34
CA SER A 193 5.46 1.85 2.35
C SER A 193 4.43 0.91 1.69
N PRO A 194 4.77 0.28 0.55
CA PRO A 194 3.93 -0.75 -0.07
C PRO A 194 3.59 -1.89 0.91
N GLU A 195 4.59 -2.37 1.66
CA GLU A 195 4.45 -3.48 2.61
C GLU A 195 3.55 -3.08 3.79
N PHE A 196 3.66 -1.83 4.25
CA PHE A 196 2.80 -1.28 5.29
C PHE A 196 1.33 -1.22 4.85
N ILE A 197 1.07 -0.72 3.63
CA ILE A 197 -0.30 -0.63 3.07
C ILE A 197 -0.87 -2.02 2.83
N GLU A 198 -0.07 -2.96 2.31
CA GLU A 198 -0.48 -4.35 2.16
C GLU A 198 -0.84 -4.97 3.52
N ALA A 199 0.00 -4.79 4.54
CA ALA A 199 -0.29 -5.26 5.89
C ALA A 199 -1.60 -4.68 6.44
N LEU A 200 -1.87 -3.38 6.25
CA LEU A 200 -3.15 -2.78 6.64
C LEU A 200 -4.34 -3.35 5.85
N SER A 201 -4.17 -3.61 4.56
CA SER A 201 -5.18 -4.24 3.72
C SER A 201 -5.54 -5.64 4.25
N LEU A 202 -4.53 -6.41 4.68
CA LEU A 202 -4.72 -7.72 5.31
C LEU A 202 -5.41 -7.63 6.69
N GLN A 203 -5.25 -6.53 7.42
CA GLN A 203 -6.07 -6.23 8.62
C GLN A 203 -7.52 -5.84 8.25
N GLY A 204 -7.84 -5.71 6.96
CA GLY A 204 -9.15 -5.34 6.45
C GLY A 204 -9.41 -3.84 6.40
N TRP A 205 -8.37 -2.99 6.47
CA TRP A 205 -8.52 -1.56 6.25
C TRP A 205 -8.85 -1.25 4.79
N LYS A 206 -9.72 -0.26 4.58
CA LYS A 206 -9.90 0.42 3.30
C LYS A 206 -9.24 1.79 3.36
N PHE A 207 -8.92 2.37 2.20
CA PHE A 207 -8.06 3.55 2.13
C PHE A 207 -8.73 4.72 1.42
N ILE A 208 -8.36 5.94 1.82
CA ILE A 208 -8.65 7.19 1.12
C ILE A 208 -7.30 7.81 0.70
N PRO A 209 -6.72 7.43 -0.46
CA PRO A 209 -5.48 8.02 -0.94
C PRO A 209 -5.69 9.51 -1.24
N THR A 210 -4.91 10.37 -0.59
CA THR A 210 -5.09 11.83 -0.62
C THR A 210 -3.80 12.54 -1.00
N TRP A 211 -3.91 13.48 -1.94
CA TRP A 211 -2.82 14.26 -2.49
C TRP A 211 -2.98 15.74 -2.13
N VAL A 212 -2.00 16.29 -1.42
CA VAL A 212 -2.04 17.67 -0.90
C VAL A 212 -1.15 18.59 -1.76
N GLY A 213 -1.71 18.99 -2.90
CA GLY A 213 -1.02 19.80 -3.91
C GLY A 213 -1.09 21.32 -3.66
N PRO A 214 -0.70 22.14 -4.65
CA PRO A 214 -0.79 23.59 -4.57
C PRO A 214 -2.22 24.09 -4.35
N GLN A 215 -2.42 24.86 -3.29
CA GLN A 215 -3.74 25.39 -2.90
C GLN A 215 -4.13 26.63 -3.71
N ALA A 216 -5.40 27.04 -3.65
CA ALA A 216 -5.82 28.28 -4.28
C ALA A 216 -4.99 29.47 -3.74
N TYR A 217 -4.60 30.40 -4.61
CA TYR A 217 -3.67 31.48 -4.23
C TYR A 217 -4.24 32.49 -3.22
N CYS A 218 -5.55 32.49 -3.00
CA CYS A 218 -6.20 33.26 -1.92
C CYS A 218 -6.47 32.41 -0.68
N SER A 219 -5.42 31.74 -0.21
CA SER A 219 -5.42 30.92 1.01
C SER A 219 -4.22 31.28 1.88
N SER A 220 -4.09 30.65 3.05
CA SER A 220 -2.93 30.81 3.94
C SER A 220 -1.74 29.92 3.57
N PHE A 221 -1.83 29.14 2.50
CA PHE A 221 -0.80 28.18 2.11
C PHE A 221 0.33 28.85 1.33
N SER A 222 1.56 28.39 1.56
CA SER A 222 2.75 28.87 0.85
C SER A 222 2.92 28.26 -0.54
N VAL A 223 2.37 27.07 -0.77
CA VAL A 223 2.38 26.37 -2.06
C VAL A 223 1.04 26.61 -2.73
N THR A 224 1.02 27.45 -3.75
CA THR A 224 -0.22 27.87 -4.42
C THR A 224 -0.22 27.58 -5.92
N MET A 225 -1.38 27.24 -6.46
CA MET A 225 -1.62 27.18 -7.91
C MET A 225 -1.57 28.58 -8.53
N SER A 226 -1.36 28.64 -9.84
CA SER A 226 -1.39 29.89 -10.60
C SER A 226 -2.78 30.50 -10.62
N GLY A 227 -2.86 31.83 -10.58
CA GLY A 227 -4.13 32.54 -10.81
C GLY A 227 -4.56 32.57 -12.28
N THR A 228 -3.68 32.17 -13.20
CA THR A 228 -4.00 32.06 -14.64
C THR A 228 -4.66 30.70 -14.92
N PRO A 229 -5.92 30.65 -15.38
CA PRO A 229 -6.67 29.39 -15.52
C PRO A 229 -6.01 28.34 -16.41
N SER A 230 -5.41 28.74 -17.54
CA SER A 230 -4.70 27.80 -18.43
C SER A 230 -3.46 27.17 -17.77
N THR A 231 -2.72 27.95 -16.98
CA THR A 231 -1.59 27.43 -16.20
C THR A 231 -2.07 26.56 -15.05
N ALA A 232 -3.11 26.98 -14.33
CA ALA A 232 -3.71 26.20 -13.23
C ALA A 232 -4.21 24.84 -13.71
N TYR A 233 -4.87 24.82 -14.87
CA TYR A 233 -5.29 23.59 -15.55
C TYR A 233 -4.12 22.63 -15.80
N GLN A 234 -3.02 23.11 -16.38
CA GLN A 234 -1.85 22.27 -16.61
C GLN A 234 -1.24 21.78 -15.28
N GLN A 235 -1.17 22.64 -14.26
CA GLN A 235 -0.71 22.24 -12.93
C GLN A 235 -1.59 21.13 -12.33
N GLY A 236 -2.90 21.15 -12.57
CA GLY A 236 -3.81 20.07 -12.19
C GLY A 236 -3.44 18.73 -12.82
N LYS A 237 -3.15 18.73 -14.13
CA LYS A 237 -2.67 17.53 -14.85
C LYS A 237 -1.34 17.02 -14.30
N ASP A 238 -0.40 17.93 -14.06
CA ASP A 238 0.91 17.57 -13.52
C ASP A 238 0.78 16.94 -12.12
N GLN A 239 -0.06 17.51 -11.25
CA GLN A 239 -0.35 16.92 -9.93
C GLN A 239 -1.03 15.55 -10.02
N ALA A 240 -1.98 15.37 -10.94
CA ALA A 240 -2.63 14.07 -11.17
C ALA A 240 -1.63 13.00 -11.63
N THR A 241 -0.68 13.37 -12.50
CA THR A 241 0.40 12.49 -12.94
C THR A 241 1.30 12.06 -11.80
N ASP A 242 1.70 13.00 -10.95
CA ASP A 242 2.55 12.71 -9.79
C ASP A 242 1.81 11.86 -8.74
N ALA A 243 0.53 12.14 -8.52
CA ALA A 243 -0.31 11.38 -7.61
C ALA A 243 -0.53 9.95 -8.08
N ALA A 244 -0.81 9.74 -9.37
CA ALA A 244 -0.96 8.41 -9.97
C ALA A 244 0.33 7.58 -9.85
N ARG A 245 1.49 8.18 -10.16
CA ARG A 245 2.79 7.52 -10.02
C ARG A 245 3.08 7.15 -8.56
N THR A 246 2.71 8.01 -7.63
CA THR A 246 2.90 7.79 -6.20
C THR A 246 1.96 6.70 -5.67
N ALA A 247 0.69 6.70 -6.09
CA ALA A 247 -0.25 5.64 -5.76
C ALA A 247 0.24 4.27 -6.27
N ARG A 248 0.76 4.20 -7.50
CA ARG A 248 1.38 2.99 -8.04
C ARG A 248 2.58 2.55 -7.23
N LYS A 249 3.49 3.48 -6.88
CA LYS A 249 4.66 3.20 -6.04
C LYS A 249 4.25 2.55 -4.72
N TYR A 250 3.12 2.96 -4.15
CA TYR A 250 2.56 2.42 -2.90
C TYR A 250 1.70 1.16 -3.08
N GLY A 251 1.58 0.61 -4.29
CA GLY A 251 0.79 -0.59 -4.54
C GLY A 251 -0.72 -0.36 -4.42
N LEU A 252 -1.19 0.89 -4.63
CA LEU A 252 -2.61 1.25 -4.55
C LEU A 252 -3.36 1.09 -5.88
N THR A 253 -2.66 0.81 -6.97
CA THR A 253 -3.19 0.62 -8.34
C THR A 253 -3.25 -0.87 -8.70
N TYR A 254 -3.76 -1.24 -9.88
CA TYR A 254 -3.89 -2.66 -10.26
C TYR A 254 -2.57 -3.43 -10.31
N SER A 255 -1.49 -2.81 -10.77
CA SER A 255 -0.16 -3.43 -10.77
C SER A 255 0.96 -2.39 -10.69
N ASP A 256 2.20 -2.86 -10.64
CA ASP A 256 3.43 -2.06 -10.74
C ASP A 256 3.63 -1.38 -12.12
N THR A 257 2.83 -1.76 -13.10
CA THR A 257 2.87 -1.31 -14.50
C THR A 257 1.57 -0.64 -14.96
N ASP A 258 0.48 -0.81 -14.21
CA ASP A 258 -0.83 -0.21 -14.48
C ASP A 258 -1.23 0.75 -13.33
N GLU A 259 -1.34 2.04 -13.66
CA GLU A 259 -1.71 3.11 -12.72
C GLU A 259 -3.22 3.13 -12.42
N SER A 260 -4.04 2.35 -13.13
CA SER A 260 -5.50 2.41 -13.04
C SER A 260 -6.09 1.66 -11.84
N GLY A 261 -7.41 1.76 -11.69
CA GLY A 261 -8.20 0.93 -10.77
C GLY A 261 -8.37 1.48 -9.36
N THR A 262 -7.84 2.67 -9.09
CA THR A 262 -7.88 3.31 -7.78
C THR A 262 -8.71 4.59 -7.77
N VAL A 263 -8.86 5.20 -6.60
CA VAL A 263 -9.42 6.55 -6.41
C VAL A 263 -8.40 7.41 -5.67
N ILE A 264 -8.20 8.64 -6.13
CA ILE A 264 -7.29 9.59 -5.48
C ILE A 264 -8.04 10.90 -5.23
N TYR A 265 -8.02 11.34 -3.98
CA TYR A 265 -8.62 12.61 -3.57
C TYR A 265 -7.59 13.72 -3.65
N TYR A 266 -7.91 14.80 -4.37
CA TYR A 266 -7.19 16.04 -4.23
C TYR A 266 -7.66 16.76 -2.97
N ASP A 267 -6.74 17.22 -2.15
CA ASP A 267 -7.02 18.05 -0.98
C ASP A 267 -7.00 19.54 -1.40
N LEU A 268 -8.20 20.15 -1.47
CA LEU A 268 -8.36 21.58 -1.73
C LEU A 268 -8.98 22.26 -0.51
N GLU A 269 -8.11 22.91 0.27
CA GLU A 269 -8.47 23.62 1.48
C GLU A 269 -9.22 24.92 1.21
N ALA A 270 -9.83 25.46 2.28
CA ALA A 270 -10.66 26.64 2.17
C ALA A 270 -9.89 27.85 1.64
N PHE A 271 -10.52 28.63 0.76
CA PHE A 271 -9.94 29.83 0.17
C PHE A 271 -10.97 30.94 0.00
N SER A 272 -10.46 32.17 0.05
CA SER A 272 -11.29 33.36 -0.11
C SER A 272 -11.55 33.64 -1.59
N ILE A 273 -12.75 34.11 -1.90
CA ILE A 273 -13.10 34.68 -3.21
C ILE A 273 -13.43 36.17 -3.04
N GLY A 274 -13.25 36.98 -4.09
CA GLY A 274 -13.68 38.37 -4.07
C GLY A 274 -12.88 39.27 -3.12
N THR A 275 -13.53 40.32 -2.57
CA THR A 275 -12.99 41.56 -1.96
C THR A 275 -12.05 41.44 -0.75
N THR A 276 -11.44 40.29 -0.52
CA THR A 276 -10.41 40.09 0.48
C THR A 276 -9.15 40.88 0.08
N PRO A 277 -8.67 41.84 0.89
CA PRO A 277 -7.43 42.56 0.60
C PRO A 277 -6.28 41.59 0.37
N GLY A 278 -5.56 41.73 -0.75
CA GLY A 278 -4.48 40.81 -1.12
C GLY A 278 -4.90 39.61 -1.99
N CYS A 279 -6.19 39.51 -2.35
CA CYS A 279 -6.70 38.52 -3.31
C CYS A 279 -7.07 39.21 -4.65
N PRO A 280 -6.10 39.60 -5.49
CA PRO A 280 -6.41 40.11 -6.82
C PRO A 280 -6.88 38.94 -7.72
N ASN A 281 -7.96 39.15 -8.47
CA ASN A 281 -8.58 38.21 -9.43
C ASN A 281 -9.58 37.20 -8.83
N ASP A 282 -10.05 36.27 -9.68
CA ASP A 282 -11.04 35.24 -9.38
C ASP A 282 -10.33 33.88 -9.11
N PRO A 283 -10.04 33.53 -7.83
CA PRO A 283 -9.37 32.27 -7.48
C PRO A 283 -10.25 31.05 -7.74
N LEU A 284 -11.57 31.22 -7.75
CA LEU A 284 -12.50 30.13 -8.03
C LEU A 284 -12.38 29.67 -9.48
N THR A 285 -12.24 30.61 -10.43
CA THR A 285 -12.03 30.24 -11.84
C THR A 285 -10.71 29.48 -12.05
N ALA A 286 -9.63 29.91 -11.38
CA ALA A 286 -8.36 29.17 -11.41
C ALA A 286 -8.47 27.79 -10.77
N ALA A 287 -9.11 27.68 -9.61
CA ALA A 287 -9.35 26.40 -8.93
C ALA A 287 -10.21 25.45 -9.78
N LYS A 288 -11.28 25.94 -10.41
CA LYS A 288 -12.11 25.15 -11.35
C LYS A 288 -11.27 24.62 -12.50
N ALA A 289 -10.41 25.45 -13.09
CA ALA A 289 -9.53 25.03 -14.16
C ALA A 289 -8.51 23.98 -13.69
N PHE A 290 -7.91 24.19 -12.51
CA PHE A 290 -7.00 23.24 -11.88
C PHE A 290 -7.67 21.87 -11.66
N ILE A 291 -8.82 21.84 -11.00
CA ILE A 291 -9.54 20.59 -10.73
C ILE A 291 -10.01 19.93 -12.03
N ASN A 292 -10.39 20.71 -13.04
CA ASN A 292 -10.72 20.17 -14.36
C ASN A 292 -9.54 19.40 -14.99
N GLY A 293 -8.32 19.93 -14.87
CA GLY A 293 -7.11 19.25 -15.34
C GLY A 293 -6.75 18.03 -14.50
N TRP A 294 -6.92 18.10 -13.17
CA TRP A 294 -6.74 16.98 -12.26
C TRP A 294 -7.66 15.80 -12.63
N VAL A 295 -8.94 16.06 -12.81
CA VAL A 295 -9.93 15.03 -13.15
C VAL A 295 -9.65 14.44 -14.54
N GLU A 296 -9.42 15.29 -15.55
CA GLU A 296 -9.13 14.83 -16.92
C GLU A 296 -7.93 13.87 -16.97
N GLU A 297 -6.84 14.24 -16.30
CA GLU A 297 -5.62 13.43 -16.33
C GLU A 297 -5.80 12.11 -15.58
N LEU A 298 -6.46 12.09 -14.41
CA LEU A 298 -6.76 10.85 -13.70
C LEU A 298 -7.68 9.93 -14.51
N HIS A 299 -8.71 10.48 -15.15
CA HIS A 299 -9.59 9.71 -16.04
C HIS A 299 -8.83 9.11 -17.22
N SER A 300 -7.89 9.85 -17.81
CA SER A 300 -7.02 9.35 -18.90
C SER A 300 -6.17 8.15 -18.48
N LYS A 301 -5.95 7.98 -17.17
CA LYS A 301 -5.20 6.89 -16.53
C LYS A 301 -6.10 5.79 -15.96
N GLY A 302 -7.42 5.87 -16.14
CA GLY A 302 -8.37 4.91 -15.55
C GLY A 302 -8.46 5.00 -14.02
N ILE A 303 -8.21 6.18 -13.45
CA ILE A 303 -8.28 6.46 -12.01
C ILE A 303 -9.50 7.35 -11.73
N MET A 304 -10.26 7.04 -10.69
CA MET A 304 -11.35 7.90 -10.22
C MET A 304 -10.77 9.13 -9.51
N ALA A 305 -11.30 10.31 -9.82
CA ALA A 305 -10.87 11.57 -9.25
C ALA A 305 -11.78 11.99 -8.10
N GLY A 306 -11.24 12.02 -6.88
CA GLY A 306 -11.90 12.54 -5.70
C GLY A 306 -11.52 14.00 -5.40
N LEU A 307 -12.38 14.71 -4.68
CA LEU A 307 -12.10 16.06 -4.18
C LEU A 307 -12.49 16.20 -2.70
N TYR A 308 -11.51 16.47 -1.86
CA TYR A 308 -11.70 16.88 -0.47
C TYR A 308 -11.72 18.41 -0.35
N GLY A 309 -12.45 18.91 0.64
CA GLY A 309 -12.36 20.30 1.07
C GLY A 309 -13.45 20.69 2.07
N SER A 310 -13.34 21.89 2.64
CA SER A 310 -14.43 22.47 3.42
C SER A 310 -15.69 22.56 2.58
N ALA A 311 -16.80 22.01 3.07
CA ALA A 311 -18.05 21.88 2.34
C ALA A 311 -18.55 23.25 1.78
N CYS A 312 -18.35 24.31 2.57
CA CYS A 312 -18.64 25.68 2.17
C CYS A 312 -17.38 26.48 1.80
N GLY A 313 -16.30 26.36 2.59
CA GLY A 313 -15.12 27.23 2.47
C GLY A 313 -14.22 26.92 1.28
N SER A 314 -14.25 25.69 0.77
CA SER A 314 -13.56 25.29 -0.46
C SER A 314 -14.47 25.39 -1.69
N TRP A 315 -15.71 25.87 -1.52
CA TRP A 315 -16.68 26.04 -2.61
C TRP A 315 -17.00 24.73 -3.35
N LEU A 316 -17.03 23.57 -2.67
CA LEU A 316 -17.16 22.25 -3.31
C LEU A 316 -18.32 22.13 -4.31
N LYS A 317 -19.48 22.74 -4.03
CA LYS A 317 -20.64 22.74 -4.94
C LYS A 317 -20.32 23.28 -6.34
N GLU A 318 -19.36 24.18 -6.43
CA GLU A 318 -18.98 24.88 -7.67
C GLU A 318 -18.25 23.97 -8.66
N PHE A 319 -17.75 22.81 -8.19
CA PHE A 319 -17.06 21.81 -9.00
C PHE A 319 -18.01 20.76 -9.62
N ASN A 320 -19.31 20.80 -9.28
CA ASN A 320 -20.30 19.83 -9.81
C ASN A 320 -20.56 20.01 -11.31
N ASN A 321 -20.33 21.22 -11.84
CA ASN A 321 -20.71 21.61 -13.20
C ASN A 321 -19.51 22.08 -14.04
N ILE A 322 -18.28 21.74 -13.65
CA ILE A 322 -17.10 21.96 -14.51
C ILE A 322 -17.08 20.92 -15.65
N PRO A 323 -16.27 21.09 -16.71
CA PRO A 323 -16.26 20.14 -17.84
C PRO A 323 -16.01 18.69 -17.42
N ASN A 324 -15.05 18.47 -16.51
CA ASN A 324 -14.75 17.18 -15.90
C ASN A 324 -14.99 17.26 -14.38
N PRO A 325 -16.22 17.00 -13.88
CA PRO A 325 -16.50 17.04 -12.45
C PRO A 325 -15.84 15.87 -11.71
N PRO A 326 -15.41 16.04 -10.44
CA PRO A 326 -14.93 14.93 -9.63
C PRO A 326 -15.95 13.78 -9.55
N ASP A 327 -15.49 12.53 -9.52
CA ASP A 327 -16.36 11.36 -9.41
C ASP A 327 -16.98 11.24 -8.01
N VAL A 328 -16.19 11.62 -6.99
CA VAL A 328 -16.53 11.51 -5.57
C VAL A 328 -16.01 12.72 -4.81
N ILE A 329 -16.68 13.07 -3.71
CA ILE A 329 -16.27 14.18 -2.85
C ILE A 329 -16.11 13.75 -1.39
N TRP A 330 -15.24 14.46 -0.68
CA TRP A 330 -15.05 14.34 0.76
C TRP A 330 -15.22 15.71 1.42
N PRO A 331 -16.46 16.19 1.60
CA PRO A 331 -16.75 17.43 2.30
C PRO A 331 -16.38 17.36 3.79
N ALA A 332 -15.75 18.43 4.26
CA ALA A 332 -15.54 18.70 5.68
C ALA A 332 -16.53 19.75 6.20
N ALA A 333 -17.27 19.39 7.24
CA ALA A 333 -18.07 20.33 8.04
C ALA A 333 -18.27 19.73 9.43
N TRP A 334 -17.58 20.30 10.42
CA TRP A 334 -17.51 19.73 11.75
C TRP A 334 -18.76 20.06 12.55
N ILE A 335 -19.67 19.09 12.66
CA ILE A 335 -20.95 19.21 13.35
C ILE A 335 -21.01 18.38 14.64
N ALA A 336 -19.95 17.63 14.93
CA ALA A 336 -19.80 16.87 16.15
C ALA A 336 -18.35 16.92 16.65
N ASP A 337 -18.17 16.69 17.95
CA ASP A 337 -16.85 16.69 18.61
C ASP A 337 -16.23 15.29 18.71
N SER A 338 -16.99 14.24 18.39
CA SER A 338 -16.53 12.85 18.46
C SER A 338 -17.39 11.93 17.57
N TYR A 339 -16.97 10.66 17.48
CA TYR A 339 -17.71 9.61 16.78
C TYR A 339 -19.21 9.65 17.09
N THR A 340 -20.01 9.77 16.04
CA THR A 340 -21.48 9.81 16.15
C THR A 340 -22.08 8.89 15.10
N SER A 341 -22.60 7.74 15.53
CA SER A 341 -23.10 6.68 14.65
C SER A 341 -24.27 7.07 13.74
N SER A 342 -25.05 8.09 14.13
CA SER A 342 -26.22 8.56 13.39
C SER A 342 -25.87 9.53 12.25
N ILE A 343 -24.63 10.02 12.17
CA ILE A 343 -24.23 10.94 11.11
C ILE A 343 -24.00 10.16 9.82
N THR A 344 -24.66 10.61 8.77
CA THR A 344 -24.60 10.08 7.41
C THR A 344 -23.94 11.10 6.48
N ALA A 345 -23.48 10.67 5.30
CA ALA A 345 -22.99 11.58 4.27
C ALA A 345 -24.11 12.34 3.51
N ASP A 346 -25.30 12.45 4.12
CA ASP A 346 -26.47 13.20 3.63
C ASP A 346 -26.68 14.48 4.46
N ASN A 347 -27.42 15.42 3.89
CA ASN A 347 -27.72 16.73 4.48
C ASN A 347 -26.46 17.55 4.81
N LEU A 348 -25.47 17.45 3.93
CA LEU A 348 -24.19 18.14 4.06
C LEU A 348 -24.37 19.66 3.93
N PRO A 349 -23.73 20.46 4.79
CA PRO A 349 -23.71 21.91 4.62
C PRO A 349 -23.23 22.33 3.22
N CYS A 350 -23.93 23.26 2.58
CA CYS A 350 -23.62 23.81 1.25
C CYS A 350 -23.66 22.82 0.07
N ILE A 351 -23.98 21.55 0.28
CA ILE A 351 -24.09 20.50 -0.76
C ILE A 351 -25.48 19.87 -0.69
N THR A 352 -26.25 19.98 -1.77
CA THR A 352 -27.60 19.38 -1.81
C THR A 352 -27.50 17.86 -1.96
N ASN A 353 -28.46 17.10 -1.44
CA ASN A 353 -28.46 15.62 -1.50
C ASN A 353 -28.47 15.01 -2.91
N VAL A 354 -28.77 15.79 -3.95
CA VAL A 354 -28.72 15.35 -5.35
C VAL A 354 -27.33 15.51 -5.98
N MET A 355 -26.43 16.24 -5.34
CA MET A 355 -25.04 16.39 -5.79
C MET A 355 -24.19 15.26 -5.20
N TRP A 356 -23.45 14.56 -6.06
CA TRP A 356 -22.68 13.37 -5.68
C TRP A 356 -23.50 12.37 -4.83
N ASP A 357 -24.73 12.08 -5.27
CA ASP A 357 -25.55 11.05 -4.64
C ASP A 357 -25.01 9.62 -4.93
N ASN A 358 -25.75 8.58 -4.54
CA ASN A 358 -25.40 7.18 -4.87
C ASN A 358 -23.97 6.75 -4.48
N HIS A 359 -23.62 6.90 -3.20
CA HIS A 359 -22.32 6.50 -2.63
C HIS A 359 -21.09 7.27 -3.16
N ARG A 360 -21.26 8.52 -3.61
CA ARG A 360 -20.16 9.37 -4.08
C ARG A 360 -19.65 10.39 -3.05
N ARG A 361 -19.97 10.18 -1.76
CA ARG A 361 -19.66 11.10 -0.67
C ARG A 361 -18.99 10.40 0.51
N ILE A 362 -17.94 11.02 1.05
CA ILE A 362 -17.38 10.79 2.39
C ILE A 362 -17.63 12.06 3.21
N TYR A 363 -17.96 11.98 4.50
CA TYR A 363 -18.20 13.17 5.32
C TYR A 363 -17.22 13.25 6.49
N GLN A 364 -16.37 14.28 6.53
CA GLN A 364 -15.59 14.63 7.71
C GLN A 364 -16.46 15.50 8.64
N TYR A 365 -17.12 14.86 9.59
CA TYR A 365 -18.08 15.51 10.50
C TYR A 365 -17.50 15.87 11.87
N THR A 366 -16.29 15.41 12.17
CA THR A 366 -15.46 15.80 13.32
C THR A 366 -14.18 16.45 12.82
N GLY A 367 -13.71 17.47 13.52
CA GLY A 367 -12.33 17.98 13.38
C GLY A 367 -11.73 18.21 14.77
N ALA A 368 -10.45 18.53 14.92
CA ALA A 368 -9.37 18.51 13.94
C ALA A 368 -8.85 17.08 13.67
N HIS A 369 -7.77 16.96 12.89
CA HIS A 369 -7.02 15.71 12.66
C HIS A 369 -6.47 15.08 13.95
#